data_AF-A0A972URG1-F1
#
_entry.id   AF-A0A972URG1-F1
#
_cell.length_a   1.000
_cell.length_b   1.000
_cell.length_c   1.000
_cell.angle_alpha   90.00
_cell.angle_beta   90.00
_cell.angle_gamma   90.00
#
_symmetry.space_group_name_H-M   'P 1'
#
loop_
_entity.id
_entity.type
_entity.pdbx_description
1 polymer ?
#
loop_
_entity_poly.entity_id
_entity_poly.type
_entity_poly.pdbx_seq_one_letter_code
_entity_poly.pdbx_strand_id
1 'polypeptide(L)'
;APIYSTFCSDIAHLGGMGAGQIGKAMNNFLMWVNGVALIEAGRLCEELDIDLVKMRDAMLISSGRSAVLEDWDRMTFTWALKDMQVVSGLADETGLAMPLAGAIREMVKESRRIKATNPPDWTGEGGMSQIP
;
A
#
# COMPACT_ATOMS: atom_id res chain seq x y z
N ALA A 1 0.64 2.61 -28.59
CA ALA A 1 1.96 1.95 -28.64
C ALA A 1 1.73 0.44 -28.82
N PRO A 2 1.86 -0.12 -30.04
CA PRO A 2 1.46 -1.50 -30.35
C PRO A 2 2.21 -2.60 -29.59
N ILE A 3 3.46 -2.32 -29.19
CA ILE A 3 4.29 -3.28 -28.44
C ILE A 3 3.83 -3.36 -26.98
N TYR A 4 3.51 -2.24 -26.33
CA TYR A 4 3.10 -2.25 -24.92
C TYR A 4 1.75 -2.94 -24.70
N SER A 5 0.85 -2.89 -25.69
CA SER A 5 -0.44 -3.60 -25.63
C SER A 5 -0.33 -5.13 -25.65
N THR A 6 0.85 -5.70 -25.88
CA THR A 6 1.03 -7.17 -25.82
C THR A 6 1.20 -7.68 -24.39
N PHE A 7 1.50 -6.80 -23.42
CA PHE A 7 1.71 -7.18 -22.01
C PHE A 7 1.19 -6.16 -20.98
N CYS A 8 0.57 -5.05 -21.40
CA CYS A 8 -0.10 -4.09 -20.52
C CYS A 8 -1.46 -3.70 -21.11
N SER A 9 -2.49 -3.62 -20.25
CA SER A 9 -3.81 -3.09 -20.60
C SER A 9 -3.84 -1.55 -20.58
N ASP A 10 -3.15 -0.96 -19.60
CA ASP A 10 -3.23 0.46 -19.29
C ASP A 10 -1.88 1.15 -19.51
N ILE A 11 -1.89 2.25 -20.26
CA ILE A 11 -0.68 2.99 -20.63
C ILE A 11 -0.90 4.48 -20.36
N ALA A 12 -0.10 5.05 -19.47
CA ALA A 12 -0.11 6.48 -19.15
C ALA A 12 1.24 7.12 -19.49
N HIS A 13 1.21 8.24 -20.21
CA HIS A 13 2.39 9.04 -20.52
C HIS A 13 2.55 10.17 -19.49
N LEU A 14 3.49 10.02 -18.56
CA LEU A 14 3.65 10.92 -17.40
C LEU A 14 4.56 12.13 -17.65
N GLY A 15 5.21 12.21 -18.82
CA GLY A 15 6.10 13.32 -19.17
C GLY A 15 7.41 12.85 -19.81
N GLY A 16 8.46 13.65 -19.64
CA GLY A 16 9.79 13.35 -20.18
C GLY A 16 10.51 12.20 -19.49
N MET A 17 11.81 12.08 -19.79
CA MET A 17 12.68 11.07 -19.18
C MET A 17 12.59 11.13 -17.64
N GLY A 18 12.43 9.96 -17.00
CA GLY A 18 12.34 9.83 -15.54
C GLY A 18 10.92 9.98 -14.95
N ALA A 19 9.98 10.62 -15.66
CA ALA A 19 8.63 10.85 -15.13
C ALA A 19 7.88 9.55 -14.76
N GLY A 20 8.09 8.48 -15.54
CA GLY A 20 7.55 7.15 -15.23
C GLY A 20 8.07 6.55 -13.92
N GLN A 21 9.36 6.75 -13.62
CA GLN A 21 9.99 6.26 -12.38
C GLN A 21 9.47 7.03 -11.17
N ILE A 22 9.36 8.35 -11.27
CA ILE A 22 8.78 9.21 -10.23
C ILE A 22 7.33 8.81 -9.98
N GLY A 23 6.53 8.63 -11.04
CA GLY A 23 5.14 8.17 -10.93
C GLY A 23 5.03 6.82 -10.20
N LYS A 24 5.90 5.86 -10.51
CA LYS A 24 5.93 4.58 -9.80
C LYS A 24 6.32 4.72 -8.33
N ALA A 25 7.31 5.55 -8.01
CA ALA A 25 7.73 5.81 -6.63
C ALA A 25 6.59 6.43 -5.82
N MET A 26 5.87 7.40 -6.37
CA MET A 26 4.74 8.03 -5.69
C MET A 26 3.55 7.08 -5.53
N ASN A 27 3.26 6.26 -6.55
CA ASN A 27 2.21 5.25 -6.44
C ASN A 27 2.53 4.23 -5.34
N ASN A 28 3.78 3.75 -5.28
CA ASN A 28 4.20 2.83 -4.22
C ASN A 28 4.17 3.51 -2.85
N PHE A 29 4.61 4.76 -2.73
CA PHE A 29 4.51 5.51 -1.48
C PHE A 29 3.06 5.56 -0.95
N LEU A 30 2.09 5.95 -1.79
CA LEU A 30 0.68 6.03 -1.39
C LEU A 30 0.10 4.64 -1.05
N MET A 31 0.51 3.60 -1.79
CA MET A 31 0.14 2.22 -1.46
C MET A 31 0.65 1.83 -0.06
N TRP A 32 1.89 2.19 0.30
CA TRP A 32 2.44 1.89 1.63
C TRP A 32 1.79 2.72 2.74
N VAL A 33 1.43 3.98 2.47
CA VAL A 33 0.61 4.80 3.39
C VAL A 33 -0.71 4.10 3.71
N ASN A 34 -1.45 3.68 2.68
CA ASN A 34 -2.72 2.97 2.86
C ASN A 34 -2.54 1.64 3.58
N GLY A 35 -1.49 0.89 3.25
CA GLY A 35 -1.19 -0.38 3.92
C GLY A 35 -0.95 -0.21 5.42
N VAL A 36 -0.10 0.73 5.82
CA VAL A 36 0.17 1.01 7.24
C VAL A 36 -1.11 1.49 7.93
N ALA A 37 -1.86 2.41 7.30
CA ALA A 37 -3.10 2.92 7.85
C ALA A 37 -4.16 1.82 8.06
N LEU A 38 -4.27 0.84 7.16
CA LEU A 38 -5.20 -0.29 7.29
C LEU A 38 -4.79 -1.28 8.38
N ILE A 39 -3.49 -1.40 8.68
CA ILE A 39 -3.04 -2.14 9.86
C ILE A 39 -3.54 -1.43 11.12
N GLU A 40 -3.29 -0.14 11.26
CA GLU A 40 -3.66 0.64 12.46
C GLU A 40 -5.18 0.70 12.64
N ALA A 41 -5.92 1.05 11.58
CA ALA A 41 -7.37 1.12 11.61
C ALA A 41 -8.00 -0.24 11.91
N GLY A 42 -7.44 -1.32 11.35
CA GLY A 42 -7.91 -2.68 11.58
C GLY A 42 -7.74 -3.09 13.04
N ARG A 43 -6.56 -2.83 13.63
CA ARG A 43 -6.31 -3.06 15.05
C ARG A 43 -7.25 -2.28 15.95
N LEU A 44 -7.48 -1.00 15.64
CA LEU A 44 -8.39 -0.18 16.42
C LEU A 44 -9.83 -0.72 16.35
N CYS A 45 -10.26 -1.20 15.19
CA CYS A 45 -11.58 -1.82 15.05
C CYS A 45 -11.69 -3.12 15.86
N GLU A 46 -10.65 -3.96 15.87
CA GLU A 46 -10.61 -5.19 16.67
C GLU A 46 -10.72 -4.90 18.18
N GLU A 47 -9.97 -3.92 18.69
CA GLU A 47 -10.04 -3.49 20.10
C GLU A 47 -11.40 -2.90 20.50
N LEU A 48 -12.19 -2.46 19.52
CA LEU A 48 -13.54 -1.92 19.70
C LEU A 48 -14.65 -2.93 19.38
N ASP A 49 -14.30 -4.21 19.19
CA ASP A 49 -15.22 -5.30 18.82
C ASP A 49 -16.03 -4.99 17.54
N ILE A 50 -15.42 -4.27 16.59
CA ILE A 50 -16.03 -3.92 15.30
C ILE A 50 -15.75 -5.01 14.27
N ASP A 51 -16.81 -5.44 13.59
CA ASP A 51 -16.76 -6.39 12.48
C ASP A 51 -16.03 -5.77 11.26
N LEU A 52 -14.80 -6.24 11.03
CA LEU A 52 -13.93 -5.73 9.97
C LEU A 52 -14.47 -5.98 8.56
N VAL A 53 -15.20 -7.07 8.33
CA VAL A 53 -15.77 -7.38 7.01
C VAL A 53 -16.85 -6.35 6.67
N LYS A 54 -17.75 -6.07 7.63
CA LYS A 54 -18.77 -5.01 7.46
C LYS A 54 -18.13 -3.62 7.37
N MET A 55 -17.09 -3.35 8.15
CA MET A 55 -16.36 -2.09 8.08
C MET A 55 -15.70 -1.91 6.71
N ARG A 56 -15.09 -2.96 6.15
CA ARG A 56 -14.55 -2.97 4.79
C ARG A 56 -15.63 -2.62 3.76
N ASP A 57 -16.80 -3.27 3.83
CA ASP A 57 -17.91 -2.99 2.91
C ASP A 57 -18.33 -1.51 2.96
N ALA A 58 -18.41 -0.92 4.15
CA ALA A 58 -18.72 0.50 4.33
C ALA A 58 -17.63 1.43 3.77
N MET A 59 -16.35 1.07 3.95
CA MET A 59 -15.22 1.84 3.42
C MET A 59 -15.13 1.77 1.90
N LEU A 60 -15.43 0.63 1.29
CA LEU A 60 -15.36 0.43 -0.17
C LEU A 60 -16.37 1.28 -0.96
N ILE A 61 -17.44 1.75 -0.32
CA ILE A 61 -18.41 2.67 -0.92
C ILE A 61 -18.21 4.13 -0.49
N SER A 62 -17.21 4.42 0.33
CA SER A 62 -16.94 5.75 0.89
C SER A 62 -15.50 6.19 0.66
N SER A 63 -15.08 7.29 1.28
CA SER A 63 -13.74 7.87 1.08
C SER A 63 -12.60 7.01 1.63
N GLY A 64 -12.91 5.98 2.44
CA GLY A 64 -11.92 5.01 2.93
C GLY A 64 -11.47 3.99 1.87
N ARG A 65 -12.12 3.98 0.70
CA ARG A 65 -11.79 3.07 -0.40
C ARG A 65 -10.36 3.27 -0.88
N SER A 66 -9.61 2.17 -0.97
CA SER A 66 -8.27 2.15 -1.57
C SER A 66 -8.03 0.81 -2.26
N ALA A 67 -7.15 0.78 -3.27
CA ALA A 67 -6.74 -0.47 -3.92
C ALA A 67 -6.16 -1.49 -2.93
N VAL A 68 -5.51 -1.00 -1.86
CA VAL A 68 -4.97 -1.87 -0.79
C VAL A 68 -6.08 -2.53 0.03
N LEU A 69 -7.18 -1.83 0.30
CA LEU A 69 -8.35 -2.39 0.98
C LEU A 69 -9.09 -3.39 0.08
N GLU A 70 -9.18 -3.09 -1.22
CA GLU A 70 -9.78 -3.97 -2.21
C GLU A 70 -9.02 -5.30 -2.28
N ASP A 71 -7.69 -5.24 -2.41
CA ASP A 71 -6.78 -6.38 -2.60
C ASP A 71 -6.01 -6.77 -1.30
N TRP A 72 -6.61 -6.59 -0.13
CA TRP A 72 -5.91 -6.73 1.17
C TRP A 72 -5.16 -8.05 1.33
N ASP A 73 -5.75 -9.17 0.93
CA ASP A 73 -5.15 -10.50 1.11
C ASP A 73 -3.98 -10.78 0.16
N ARG A 74 -3.98 -10.11 -1.00
CA ARG A 74 -2.90 -10.23 -1.98
C ARG A 74 -1.74 -9.28 -1.68
N MET A 75 -2.02 -8.21 -0.95
CA MET A 75 -1.03 -7.20 -0.60
C MET A 75 -0.02 -7.75 0.43
N THR A 76 1.27 -7.57 0.13
CA THR A 76 2.37 -7.90 1.06
C THR A 76 3.34 -6.73 1.18
N PHE A 77 3.97 -6.59 2.35
CA PHE A 77 4.99 -5.55 2.61
C PHE A 77 6.40 -5.97 2.16
N THR A 78 6.53 -6.99 1.32
CA THR A 78 7.83 -7.59 0.91
C THR A 78 8.78 -6.55 0.32
N TRP A 79 8.26 -5.63 -0.49
CA TRP A 79 9.05 -4.64 -1.22
C TRP A 79 9.08 -3.25 -0.56
N ALA A 80 8.34 -3.06 0.53
CA ALA A 80 8.07 -1.74 1.08
C ALA A 80 9.33 -0.96 1.45
N LEU A 81 10.30 -1.61 2.11
CA LEU A 81 11.54 -0.92 2.52
C LEU A 81 12.37 -0.46 1.32
N LYS A 82 12.44 -1.28 0.27
CA LYS A 82 13.17 -0.94 -0.96
C LYS A 82 12.52 0.24 -1.67
N ASP A 83 11.20 0.23 -1.79
CA ASP A 83 10.46 1.32 -2.42
C ASP A 83 10.60 2.62 -1.63
N MET A 84 10.54 2.55 -0.30
CA MET A 84 10.71 3.73 0.55
C MET A 84 12.13 4.31 0.49
N GLN A 85 13.16 3.49 0.22
CA GLN A 85 14.52 4.00 -0.06
C GLN A 85 14.57 4.83 -1.35
N VAL A 86 13.82 4.46 -2.39
CA VAL A 86 13.71 5.25 -3.62
C VAL A 86 13.04 6.59 -3.34
N VAL A 87 11.94 6.58 -2.55
CA VAL A 87 11.23 7.81 -2.17
C VAL A 87 12.13 8.73 -1.35
N SER A 88 12.90 8.20 -0.39
CA SER A 88 13.88 8.99 0.37
C SER A 88 14.95 9.61 -0.53
N GLY A 89 15.51 8.85 -1.48
CA GLY A 89 16.49 9.38 -2.42
C GLY A 89 15.96 10.55 -3.26
N LEU A 90 14.73 10.44 -3.77
CA LEU A 90 14.07 11.53 -4.51
C LEU A 90 13.81 12.78 -3.64
N ALA A 91 13.45 12.58 -2.37
CA ALA A 91 13.26 13.67 -1.42
C ALA A 91 14.60 14.38 -1.12
N ASP A 92 15.68 13.63 -0.93
CA ASP A 92 17.02 14.15 -0.68
C ASP A 92 17.56 14.96 -1.87
N GLU A 93 17.35 14.49 -3.10
CA GLU A 93 17.75 15.20 -4.33
C GLU A 93 17.08 16.57 -4.48
N THR A 94 15.88 16.74 -3.94
CA THR A 94 15.09 17.98 -4.04
C THR A 94 15.16 18.84 -2.78
N GLY A 95 15.74 18.33 -1.69
CA GLY A 95 15.70 18.96 -0.38
C GLY A 95 14.28 19.04 0.22
N LEU A 96 13.33 18.25 -0.29
CA LEU A 96 11.94 18.29 0.16
C LEU A 96 11.78 17.45 1.43
N ALA A 97 11.36 18.09 2.52
CA ALA A 97 11.02 17.37 3.74
C ALA A 97 9.72 16.55 3.53
N MET A 98 9.84 15.22 3.67
CA MET A 98 8.71 14.30 3.59
C MET A 98 8.54 13.53 4.92
N PRO A 99 8.03 14.17 5.99
CA PRO A 99 7.94 13.55 7.32
C PRO A 99 7.07 12.29 7.31
N LEU A 100 5.98 12.27 6.54
CA LEU A 100 5.13 11.08 6.40
C LEU A 100 5.89 9.92 5.74
N ALA A 101 6.69 10.17 4.69
CA ALA A 101 7.50 9.14 4.07
C ALA A 101 8.55 8.58 5.04
N GLY A 102 9.17 9.44 5.84
CA GLY A 102 10.07 9.03 6.92
C GLY A 102 9.39 8.10 7.92
N ALA A 103 8.20 8.47 8.40
CA ALA A 103 7.42 7.64 9.32
C ALA A 103 7.02 6.30 8.68
N ILE A 104 6.49 6.32 7.46
CA ILE A 104 6.09 5.11 6.73
C ILE A 104 7.27 4.15 6.54
N ARG A 105 8.46 4.64 6.19
CA ARG A 105 9.68 3.82 6.04
C ARG A 105 10.02 3.02 7.30
N GLU A 106 9.72 3.56 8.47
CA GLU A 106 9.93 2.88 9.74
C GLU A 106 8.77 1.95 10.09
N MET A 107 7.52 2.42 9.93
CA MET A 107 6.32 1.66 10.25
C MET A 107 6.15 0.39 9.38
N VAL A 108 6.54 0.43 8.10
CA VAL A 108 6.43 -0.74 7.21
C VAL A 108 7.21 -1.96 7.70
N LYS A 109 8.23 -1.78 8.55
CA LYS A 109 8.98 -2.89 9.15
C LYS A 109 8.10 -3.70 10.10
N GLU A 110 7.32 -3.01 10.93
CA GLU A 110 6.38 -3.65 11.84
C GLU A 110 5.13 -4.13 11.10
N SER A 111 4.59 -3.33 10.19
CA SER A 111 3.45 -3.75 9.35
C SER A 111 3.74 -5.02 8.57
N ARG A 112 4.99 -5.22 8.11
CA ARG A 112 5.41 -6.49 7.49
C ARG A 112 5.31 -7.66 8.45
N ARG A 113 5.71 -7.50 9.71
CA ARG A 113 5.60 -8.56 10.72
C ARG A 113 4.13 -8.86 11.00
N ILE A 114 3.33 -7.83 11.30
CA ILE A 114 1.89 -7.98 11.57
C ILE A 114 1.18 -8.67 10.41
N LYS A 115 1.40 -8.23 9.17
CA LYS A 115 0.76 -8.82 7.99
C LYS A 115 1.13 -10.29 7.78
N ALA A 116 2.30 -10.73 8.25
CA ALA A 116 2.75 -12.11 8.14
C ALA A 116 2.28 -13.02 9.29
N THR A 117 2.02 -12.47 10.47
CA THR A 117 1.75 -13.29 11.68
C THR A 117 0.30 -13.23 12.13
N ASN A 118 -0.31 -12.04 12.12
CA ASN A 118 -1.66 -11.81 12.62
C ASN A 118 -2.25 -10.55 11.97
N PRO A 119 -2.54 -10.52 10.66
CA PRO A 119 -3.14 -9.36 10.03
C PRO A 119 -4.57 -9.09 10.52
N PRO A 120 -5.04 -7.83 10.54
CA PRO A 120 -6.46 -7.54 10.60
C PRO A 120 -7.21 -8.26 9.47
N ASP A 121 -8.29 -8.95 9.84
CA ASP A 121 -9.08 -9.78 8.94
C ASP A 121 -10.17 -8.97 8.21
N TRP A 122 -9.73 -8.09 7.32
CA TRP A 122 -10.61 -7.21 6.54
C TRP A 122 -11.58 -7.98 5.62
N THR A 123 -11.28 -9.23 5.27
CA THR A 123 -12.04 -10.02 4.28
C THR A 123 -12.76 -11.22 4.88
N GLY A 124 -12.42 -11.63 6.11
CA GLY A 124 -12.98 -12.83 6.74
C GLY A 124 -12.33 -14.12 6.24
N GLU A 125 -11.30 -14.04 5.39
CA GLU A 125 -10.59 -15.18 4.83
C GLU A 125 -9.44 -15.67 5.73
N GLY A 126 -9.20 -15.00 6.87
CA GLY A 126 -8.30 -15.48 7.90
C GLY A 126 -6.85 -15.59 7.45
N GLY A 127 -6.25 -14.47 7.00
CA GLY A 127 -4.80 -14.24 6.98
C GLY A 127 -3.89 -15.22 6.21
N MET A 128 -4.42 -16.26 5.56
CA MET A 128 -3.66 -17.25 4.82
C MET A 128 -4.26 -17.42 3.43
N SER A 129 -3.89 -16.50 2.53
CA SER A 129 -3.83 -16.87 1.13
C SER A 129 -2.73 -17.92 0.99
N GLN A 130 -3.12 -19.19 0.97
CA GLN A 130 -2.33 -20.28 0.40
C GLN A 130 -2.11 -19.91 -1.07
N ILE A 131 -1.02 -19.22 -1.36
CA ILE A 131 -0.54 -19.11 -2.74
C ILE A 131 0.14 -20.46 -3.05
N PRO A 132 -0.25 -21.17 -4.12
CA PRO A 132 0.40 -22.40 -4.54
C PRO A 132 1.88 -22.22 -4.90
#